data_AF-A0A5P9J8F4-F1
#
_entry.id   AF-A0A5P9J8F4-F1
#
_cell.length_a   1.000
_cell.length_b   1.000
_cell.length_c   1.000
_cell.angle_alpha   90.00
_cell.angle_beta   90.00
_cell.angle_gamma   90.00
#
_symmetry.space_group_name_H-M   'P 1'
#
loop_
_entity.id
_entity.type
_entity.pdbx_description
1 polymer ?
#
loop_
_entity_poly.entity_id
_entity_poly.type
_entity_poly.pdbx_seq_one_letter_code
_entity_poly.pdbx_strand_id
1 'polypeptide(L)'
;MVKSLPESEWISVGTLSSHTQLFRGDVVEVEVYDTQGLVKDLSFVINIESDQQGEPQNWSREVAQYINTHIPLMQAGRMTEQGLIVGYRGNEIYASSRCGITEVVINYNCVAKSQDQVGEMASGYDHIFPVNHESYRAGDRVLHLATGKVYRCKPWPYTELCRLGGKNHDQYEPGVGLNWQTAWQEVEE
;
A
#
# COMPACT_ATOMS: atom_id res chain seq x y z
N MET A 1 30.16 -23.45 -0.38
CA MET A 1 29.26 -24.57 -0.03
C MET A 1 27.91 -23.96 0.29
N VAL A 2 26.93 -24.13 -0.61
CA VAL A 2 25.56 -23.66 -0.39
C VAL A 2 24.89 -24.72 0.47
N LYS A 3 24.64 -24.43 1.75
CA LYS A 3 23.92 -25.34 2.64
C LYS A 3 22.46 -25.37 2.18
N SER A 4 22.06 -26.44 1.51
CA SER A 4 20.66 -26.80 1.39
C SER A 4 20.09 -27.04 2.79
N LEU A 5 18.90 -26.48 3.04
CA LEU A 5 18.24 -26.56 4.33
C LEU A 5 17.61 -27.95 4.50
N PRO A 6 17.79 -28.63 5.64
CA PRO A 6 17.12 -29.89 5.91
C PRO A 6 15.60 -29.68 6.02
N GLU A 7 14.87 -30.52 5.29
CA GLU A 7 13.43 -30.48 4.98
C GLU A 7 12.48 -30.57 6.20
N SER A 8 13.01 -30.58 7.44
CA SER A 8 12.26 -30.89 8.68
C SER A 8 12.27 -29.77 9.73
N GLU A 9 12.88 -28.62 9.47
CA GLU A 9 13.06 -27.58 10.50
C GLU A 9 12.41 -26.24 10.19
N TRP A 10 11.83 -26.03 9.01
CA TRP A 10 11.31 -24.73 8.58
C TRP A 10 9.82 -24.80 8.27
N ILE A 11 9.06 -23.90 8.86
CA ILE A 11 7.61 -23.77 8.66
C ILE A 11 7.33 -22.49 7.88
N SER A 12 6.41 -22.55 6.91
CA SER A 12 5.93 -21.35 6.22
C SER A 12 5.05 -20.55 7.18
N VAL A 13 5.43 -19.29 7.40
CA VAL A 13 4.79 -18.38 8.37
C VAL A 13 4.21 -17.13 7.71
N GLY A 14 4.47 -16.93 6.42
CA GLY A 14 3.90 -15.80 5.68
C GLY A 14 4.24 -15.84 4.19
N THR A 15 3.53 -15.03 3.41
CA THR A 15 3.74 -14.92 1.96
C THR A 15 3.93 -13.46 1.57
N LEU A 16 4.95 -13.19 0.77
CA LEU A 16 5.19 -11.86 0.22
C LEU A 16 4.31 -11.64 -1.01
N SER A 17 3.58 -10.52 -1.04
CA SER A 17 2.75 -10.19 -2.20
C SER A 17 3.59 -10.02 -3.46
N SER A 18 3.09 -10.55 -4.57
CA SER A 18 3.70 -10.48 -5.90
C SER A 18 2.97 -9.54 -6.86
N HIS A 19 1.93 -8.85 -6.37
CA HIS A 19 1.04 -8.01 -7.16
C HIS A 19 0.71 -6.66 -6.51
N THR A 20 1.05 -6.47 -5.23
CA THR A 20 0.84 -5.17 -4.55
C THR A 20 1.85 -4.15 -5.06
N GLN A 21 1.36 -3.14 -5.79
CA GLN A 21 2.13 -1.95 -6.14
C GLN A 21 2.10 -0.97 -4.96
N LEU A 22 3.26 -0.47 -4.59
CA LEU A 22 3.44 0.59 -3.60
C LEU A 22 4.02 1.83 -4.29
N PHE A 23 3.88 2.97 -3.66
CA PHE A 23 4.36 4.26 -4.16
C PHE A 23 5.30 4.91 -3.16
N ARG A 24 6.11 5.85 -3.65
CA ARG A 24 6.98 6.64 -2.79
C ARG A 24 6.19 7.26 -1.62
N GLY A 25 6.70 7.05 -0.41
CA GLY A 25 6.13 7.46 0.86
C GLY A 25 5.37 6.34 1.57
N ASP A 26 4.90 5.31 0.84
CA ASP A 26 4.24 4.17 1.47
C ASP A 26 5.19 3.44 2.42
N VAL A 27 4.60 2.76 3.39
CA VAL A 27 5.35 2.06 4.42
C VAL A 27 4.90 0.60 4.47
N VAL A 28 5.86 -0.31 4.37
CA VAL A 28 5.66 -1.75 4.57
C VAL A 28 6.05 -2.07 6.01
N GLU A 29 5.08 -2.51 6.80
CA GLU A 29 5.29 -2.95 8.17
C GLU A 29 5.22 -4.48 8.20
N VAL A 30 6.32 -5.10 8.59
CA VAL A 30 6.46 -6.55 8.72
C VAL A 30 6.38 -6.88 10.20
N GLU A 31 5.26 -7.45 10.59
CA GLU A 31 4.99 -7.86 11.96
C GLU A 31 5.23 -9.36 12.13
N VAL A 32 6.09 -9.72 13.08
CA VAL A 32 6.41 -11.11 13.40
C VAL A 32 5.68 -11.50 14.67
N TYR A 33 4.94 -12.60 14.64
CA TYR A 33 4.17 -13.13 15.76
C TYR A 33 4.72 -14.48 16.20
N ASP A 34 4.86 -14.66 17.51
CA ASP A 34 5.13 -15.94 18.16
C ASP A 34 3.93 -16.41 18.99
N THR A 35 4.10 -17.51 19.72
CA THR A 35 3.07 -18.05 20.62
C THR A 35 2.62 -17.10 21.74
N GLN A 36 3.40 -16.05 22.03
CA GLN A 36 3.12 -15.03 23.04
C GLN A 36 2.55 -13.73 22.45
N GLY A 37 2.67 -13.53 21.13
CA GLY A 37 2.10 -12.40 20.40
C GLY A 37 3.13 -11.67 19.52
N LEU A 38 2.95 -10.37 19.33
CA LEU A 38 3.82 -9.55 18.49
C LEU A 38 5.25 -9.46 19.05
N VAL A 39 6.22 -9.91 18.27
CA VAL A 39 7.65 -9.85 18.56
C VAL A 39 8.24 -8.59 17.96
N LYS A 40 8.19 -7.49 18.72
CA LYS A 40 8.66 -6.17 18.26
C LYS A 40 10.13 -6.15 17.85
N ASP A 41 10.98 -6.95 18.48
CA ASP A 41 12.42 -7.02 18.18
C ASP A 41 12.72 -7.68 16.83
N LEU A 42 11.78 -8.46 16.29
CA LEU A 42 11.88 -9.08 14.97
C LEU A 42 11.00 -8.39 13.92
N SER A 43 10.09 -7.54 14.36
CA SER A 43 9.22 -6.74 13.48
C SER A 43 9.98 -5.51 13.00
N PHE A 44 9.75 -5.10 11.76
CA PHE A 44 10.47 -3.98 11.16
C PHE A 44 9.64 -3.28 10.10
N VAL A 45 10.12 -2.11 9.69
CA VAL A 45 9.44 -1.24 8.76
C VAL A 45 10.37 -0.90 7.60
N ILE A 46 9.85 -0.94 6.37
CA ILE A 46 10.51 -0.47 5.16
C ILE A 46 9.74 0.73 4.62
N ASN A 47 10.43 1.86 4.53
CA ASN A 47 9.89 3.06 3.88
C ASN A 47 10.16 2.95 2.37
N ILE A 48 9.12 3.13 1.56
CA ILE A 48 9.25 3.18 0.11
C ILE A 48 9.72 4.58 -0.28
N GLU A 49 10.96 4.72 -0.70
CA GLU A 49 11.58 6.02 -1.01
C GLU A 49 11.48 6.37 -2.50
N SER A 50 11.14 5.40 -3.36
CA SER A 50 10.98 5.59 -4.80
C SER A 50 9.90 4.68 -5.40
N ASP A 51 9.32 5.10 -6.51
CA ASP A 51 8.31 4.30 -7.23
C ASP A 51 8.92 3.01 -7.80
N GLN A 52 10.21 3.04 -8.16
CA GLN A 52 10.94 1.84 -8.55
C GLN A 52 11.01 0.85 -7.39
N GLN A 53 11.34 1.29 -6.18
CA GLN A 53 11.32 0.43 -5.00
C GLN A 53 9.91 -0.13 -4.74
N GLY A 54 8.88 0.69 -4.93
CA GLY A 54 7.48 0.31 -4.74
C GLY A 54 6.91 -0.70 -5.75
N GLU A 55 7.63 -1.03 -6.84
CA GLU A 55 7.22 -2.11 -7.74
C GLU A 55 7.10 -3.45 -6.99
N PRO A 56 6.08 -4.28 -7.26
CA PRO A 56 5.83 -5.54 -6.56
C PRO A 56 7.04 -6.45 -6.44
N GLN A 57 7.87 -6.52 -7.49
CA GLN A 57 9.08 -7.33 -7.51
C GLN A 57 10.25 -6.78 -6.67
N ASN A 58 10.27 -5.47 -6.42
CA ASN A 58 11.41 -4.80 -5.82
C ASN A 58 11.27 -4.74 -4.30
N TRP A 59 10.16 -4.18 -3.77
CA TRP A 59 9.96 -4.14 -2.32
C TRP A 59 9.84 -5.54 -1.71
N SER A 60 9.19 -6.50 -2.39
CA SER A 60 9.03 -7.86 -1.86
C SER A 60 10.36 -8.60 -1.77
N ARG A 61 11.26 -8.34 -2.72
CA ARG A 61 12.63 -8.85 -2.72
C ARG A 61 13.47 -8.17 -1.64
N GLU A 62 13.28 -6.88 -1.43
CA GLU A 62 13.97 -6.13 -0.37
C GLU A 62 13.59 -6.66 1.02
N VAL A 63 12.29 -6.88 1.28
CA VAL A 63 11.82 -7.55 2.51
C VAL A 63 12.49 -8.91 2.67
N ALA A 64 12.51 -9.73 1.62
CA ALA A 64 13.11 -11.06 1.69
C ALA A 64 14.62 -11.00 2.00
N GLN A 65 15.35 -10.05 1.39
CA GLN A 65 16.77 -9.83 1.65
C GLN A 65 17.02 -9.34 3.08
N TYR A 66 16.17 -8.44 3.59
CA TYR A 66 16.27 -7.93 4.95
C TYR A 66 16.12 -9.07 5.96
N ILE A 67 15.08 -9.91 5.82
CA ILE A 67 14.85 -11.08 6.67
C ILE A 67 16.08 -11.99 6.67
N ASN A 68 16.58 -12.36 5.48
CA ASN A 68 17.72 -13.26 5.34
C ASN A 68 19.03 -12.70 5.91
N THR A 69 19.15 -11.38 6.03
CA THR A 69 20.37 -10.71 6.50
C THR A 69 20.32 -10.43 8.00
N HIS A 70 19.15 -10.02 8.52
CA HIS A 70 19.00 -9.49 9.86
C HIS A 70 18.33 -10.44 10.86
N ILE A 71 17.62 -11.46 10.39
CA ILE A 71 16.84 -12.36 11.25
C ILE A 71 17.33 -13.82 11.08
N PRO A 72 18.30 -14.29 11.87
CA PRO A 72 18.91 -15.61 11.70
C PRO A 72 17.93 -16.80 11.85
N LEU A 73 16.79 -16.58 12.49
CA LEU A 73 15.76 -17.58 12.76
C LEU A 73 14.69 -17.65 11.67
N MET A 74 14.78 -16.77 10.66
CA MET A 74 13.84 -16.66 9.56
C MET A 74 14.57 -16.64 8.22
N GLN A 75 13.89 -17.10 7.19
CA GLN A 75 14.37 -17.01 5.82
C GLN A 75 13.22 -16.69 4.89
N ALA A 76 13.51 -15.97 3.81
CA ALA A 76 12.50 -15.60 2.83
C ALA A 76 13.00 -15.85 1.41
N GLY A 77 12.11 -16.37 0.57
CA GLY A 77 12.42 -16.70 -0.81
C GLY A 77 11.43 -17.71 -1.39
N ARG A 78 11.69 -18.12 -2.63
CA ARG A 78 10.97 -19.20 -3.29
C ARG A 78 11.73 -20.50 -3.09
N MET A 79 11.05 -21.54 -2.64
CA MET A 79 11.63 -22.88 -2.58
C MET A 79 11.79 -23.44 -3.99
N THR A 80 13.01 -23.85 -4.35
CA THR A 80 13.34 -24.47 -5.64
C THR A 80 14.14 -25.74 -5.42
N GLU A 81 14.36 -26.53 -6.47
CA GLU A 81 15.22 -27.74 -6.43
C GLU A 81 16.67 -27.43 -6.00
N GLN A 82 17.11 -26.17 -6.14
CA GLN A 82 18.43 -25.70 -5.74
C GLN A 82 18.47 -25.15 -4.30
N GLY A 83 17.35 -25.23 -3.59
CA GLY A 83 17.12 -24.64 -2.27
C GLY A 83 16.33 -23.33 -2.34
N LEU A 84 16.34 -22.60 -1.24
CA LEU A 84 15.62 -21.33 -1.10
C LEU A 84 16.36 -20.21 -1.87
N ILE A 85 15.69 -19.62 -2.85
CA ILE A 85 16.24 -18.51 -3.67
C ILE A 85 15.31 -17.31 -3.55
N VAL A 86 15.85 -16.12 -3.31
CA VAL A 86 15.07 -14.87 -3.37
C VAL A 86 14.68 -14.60 -4.83
N GLY A 87 13.44 -14.89 -5.18
CA GLY A 87 12.89 -14.70 -6.51
C GLY A 87 12.35 -13.29 -6.73
N TYR A 88 12.05 -12.96 -7.98
CA TYR A 88 11.35 -11.70 -8.32
C TYR A 88 9.86 -11.73 -7.95
N ARG A 89 9.27 -12.91 -7.81
CA ARG A 89 7.86 -13.13 -7.45
C ARG A 89 7.72 -14.43 -6.68
N GLY A 90 6.65 -14.53 -5.88
CA GLY A 90 6.30 -15.76 -5.17
C GLY A 90 7.32 -16.12 -4.08
N ASN A 91 7.81 -15.10 -3.36
CA ASN A 91 8.62 -15.33 -2.17
C ASN A 91 7.70 -15.67 -0.99
N GLU A 92 8.05 -16.70 -0.26
CA GLU A 92 7.44 -17.09 1.00
C GLU A 92 8.41 -16.81 2.14
N ILE A 93 7.87 -16.65 3.35
CA ILE A 93 8.61 -16.42 4.57
C ILE A 93 8.52 -17.69 5.40
N TYR A 94 9.68 -18.20 5.79
CA TYR A 94 9.86 -19.40 6.58
C TYR A 94 10.51 -19.04 7.91
N ALA A 95 10.04 -19.66 8.99
CA ALA A 95 10.66 -19.57 10.29
C ALA A 95 11.11 -20.94 10.78
N SER A 96 12.12 -20.97 11.63
CA SER A 96 12.53 -22.23 12.25
C SER A 96 11.43 -22.76 13.17
N SER A 97 11.02 -24.01 12.98
CA SER A 97 10.07 -24.72 13.84
C SER A 97 10.43 -24.71 15.34
N ARG A 98 11.69 -24.43 15.69
CA ARG A 98 12.19 -24.38 17.07
C ARG A 98 12.14 -22.99 17.72
N CYS A 99 11.85 -21.93 16.96
CA CYS A 99 11.87 -20.56 17.46
C CYS A 99 10.51 -20.02 17.92
N GLY A 100 9.43 -20.80 17.73
CA GLY A 100 8.10 -20.45 18.22
C GLY A 100 7.37 -19.36 17.42
N ILE A 101 7.97 -18.85 16.33
CA ILE A 101 7.31 -17.94 15.39
C ILE A 101 6.22 -18.70 14.66
N THR A 102 5.00 -18.17 14.70
CA THR A 102 3.82 -18.80 14.12
C THR A 102 3.34 -18.10 12.88
N GLU A 103 3.53 -16.79 12.79
CA GLU A 103 2.95 -15.98 11.71
C GLU A 103 3.77 -14.71 11.45
N VAL A 104 3.79 -14.28 10.19
CA VAL A 104 4.34 -13.01 9.75
C VAL A 104 3.29 -12.29 8.93
N VAL A 105 2.87 -11.13 9.41
CA VAL A 105 1.84 -10.30 8.79
C VAL A 105 2.52 -9.13 8.09
N ILE A 106 2.12 -8.87 6.85
CA ILE A 106 2.60 -7.73 6.08
C ILE A 106 1.48 -6.70 6.02
N ASN A 107 1.67 -5.60 6.73
CA ASN A 107 0.78 -4.46 6.72
C ASN A 107 1.33 -3.40 5.75
N TYR A 108 0.40 -2.75 5.05
CA TYR A 108 0.73 -1.66 4.14
C TYR A 108 0.11 -0.39 4.71
N ASN A 109 0.96 0.48 5.25
CA ASN A 109 0.56 1.82 5.61
C ASN A 109 0.81 2.71 4.39
N CYS A 110 -0.17 2.72 3.49
CA CYS A 110 -0.14 3.62 2.35
C CYS A 110 -0.24 5.06 2.86
N VAL A 111 0.46 6.00 2.25
CA VAL A 111 0.30 7.43 2.61
C VAL A 111 -1.12 7.91 2.30
N ALA A 112 -1.81 7.24 1.37
CA ALA A 112 -3.24 7.43 1.12
C ALA A 112 -4.16 6.91 2.25
N LYS A 113 -3.64 6.12 3.19
CA LYS A 113 -4.35 5.51 4.32
C LYS A 113 -3.89 6.02 5.69
N SER A 114 -2.88 6.89 5.77
CA SER A 114 -2.49 7.55 7.01
C SER A 114 -3.22 8.90 7.19
N GLN A 115 -4.56 8.88 7.19
CA GLN A 115 -5.37 9.95 7.78
C GLN A 115 -6.62 9.35 8.45
N ASP A 116 -6.38 8.58 9.50
CA ASP A 116 -7.32 8.32 10.60
C ASP A 116 -6.43 7.86 11.77
N GLN A 117 -6.22 8.59 12.87
CA GLN A 117 -7.21 9.31 13.66
C GLN A 117 -6.66 10.54 14.41
N VAL A 118 -7.44 11.62 14.27
CA VAL A 118 -7.77 12.71 15.21
C VAL A 118 -6.63 13.59 15.75
N GLY A 119 -6.55 14.78 15.16
CA GLY A 119 -5.86 15.95 15.70
C GLY A 119 -5.85 17.12 14.73
N GLU A 120 -7.04 17.67 14.44
CA GLU A 120 -7.31 19.02 13.94
C GLU A 120 -6.17 19.73 13.18
N MET A 121 -6.19 19.66 11.84
CA MET A 121 -5.66 20.72 10.99
C MET A 121 -6.58 20.88 9.77
N ALA A 122 -7.24 22.02 9.73
CA ALA A 122 -8.02 22.48 8.60
C ALA A 122 -7.20 22.39 7.31
N SER A 123 -7.63 21.61 6.33
CA SER A 123 -7.09 21.76 4.98
C SER A 123 -8.13 21.41 3.93
N GLY A 124 -8.88 22.45 3.55
CA GLY A 124 -9.30 22.67 2.17
C GLY A 124 -10.37 21.79 1.55
N TYR A 125 -10.56 20.52 1.91
CA TYR A 125 -11.43 19.59 1.18
C TYR A 125 -12.14 18.53 2.04
N ASP A 126 -13.20 17.94 1.48
CA ASP A 126 -14.15 17.04 2.14
C ASP A 126 -14.08 15.59 1.61
N HIS A 127 -13.62 15.37 0.36
CA HIS A 127 -13.46 14.04 -0.26
C HIS A 127 -12.21 13.94 -1.15
N ILE A 128 -11.89 12.74 -1.62
CA ILE A 128 -10.85 12.47 -2.63
C ILE A 128 -11.50 11.93 -3.91
N PHE A 129 -11.15 12.47 -5.08
CA PHE A 129 -11.67 12.01 -6.37
C PHE A 129 -10.93 10.76 -6.87
N PRO A 130 -11.60 9.74 -7.44
CA PRO A 130 -13.05 9.55 -7.64
C PRO A 130 -13.73 8.71 -6.53
N VAL A 131 -13.14 8.67 -5.33
CA VAL A 131 -13.59 7.78 -4.25
C VAL A 131 -15.01 8.17 -3.81
N ASN A 132 -15.90 7.16 -3.71
CA ASN A 132 -17.30 7.33 -3.34
C ASN A 132 -18.02 8.44 -4.11
N HIS A 133 -17.70 8.62 -5.39
CA HIS A 133 -18.24 9.69 -6.24
C HIS A 133 -19.78 9.75 -6.26
N GLU A 134 -20.47 8.63 -6.04
CA GLU A 134 -21.93 8.57 -5.94
C GLU A 134 -22.51 9.38 -4.76
N SER A 135 -21.68 9.65 -3.73
CA SER A 135 -22.08 10.39 -2.53
C SER A 135 -21.86 11.91 -2.62
N TYR A 136 -21.25 12.41 -3.71
CA TYR A 136 -20.94 13.84 -3.83
C TYR A 136 -22.21 14.70 -3.84
N ARG A 137 -22.15 15.79 -3.11
CA ARG A 137 -23.19 16.80 -2.93
C ARG A 137 -22.71 18.15 -3.43
N ALA A 138 -23.68 19.02 -3.69
CA ALA A 138 -23.40 20.41 -4.02
C ALA A 138 -22.53 21.05 -2.94
N GLY A 139 -21.43 21.66 -3.34
CA GLY A 139 -20.51 22.36 -2.43
C GLY A 139 -19.41 21.50 -1.82
N ASP A 140 -19.47 20.17 -1.97
CA ASP A 140 -18.40 19.28 -1.52
C ASP A 140 -17.08 19.63 -2.23
N ARG A 141 -16.00 19.71 -1.46
CA ARG A 141 -14.65 19.98 -1.96
C ARG A 141 -13.91 18.67 -2.09
N VAL A 142 -13.31 18.44 -3.25
CA VAL A 142 -12.70 17.15 -3.58
C VAL A 142 -11.25 17.38 -4.00
N LEU A 143 -10.33 16.70 -3.31
CA LEU A 143 -8.92 16.66 -3.71
C LEU A 143 -8.77 15.74 -4.92
N HIS A 144 -8.21 16.26 -6.00
CA HIS A 144 -7.83 15.46 -7.16
C HIS A 144 -6.32 15.18 -7.14
N LEU A 145 -5.94 13.95 -6.82
CA LEU A 145 -4.54 13.55 -6.61
C LEU A 145 -3.67 13.73 -7.86
N ALA A 146 -4.23 13.55 -9.06
CA ALA A 146 -3.47 13.69 -10.31
C ALA A 146 -3.06 15.15 -10.58
N THR A 147 -3.91 16.13 -10.22
CA THR A 147 -3.57 17.56 -10.36
C THR A 147 -3.01 18.16 -9.08
N GLY A 148 -3.12 17.48 -7.93
CA GLY A 148 -2.73 18.00 -6.62
C GLY A 148 -3.56 19.19 -6.13
N LYS A 149 -4.78 19.38 -6.65
CA LYS A 149 -5.63 20.56 -6.42
C LYS A 149 -7.01 20.19 -5.87
N VAL A 150 -7.66 21.14 -5.22
CA VAL A 150 -9.02 20.97 -4.68
C VAL A 150 -10.06 21.61 -5.59
N TYR A 151 -11.16 20.89 -5.81
CA TYR A 151 -12.27 21.35 -6.63
C TYR A 151 -13.59 21.23 -5.88
N ARG A 152 -14.40 22.29 -5.92
CA ARG A 152 -15.74 22.33 -5.34
C ARG A 152 -16.76 21.84 -6.35
N CYS A 153 -17.58 20.85 -5.97
CA CYS A 153 -18.71 20.42 -6.76
C CYS A 153 -19.75 21.53 -6.88
N LYS A 154 -20.18 21.82 -8.12
CA LYS A 154 -21.15 22.87 -8.38
C LYS A 154 -22.56 22.50 -7.88
N PRO A 155 -23.37 23.51 -7.50
CA PRO A 155 -24.74 23.29 -7.08
C PRO A 155 -25.60 22.71 -8.21
N TRP A 156 -26.79 22.26 -7.83
CA TRP A 156 -27.79 21.74 -8.76
C TRP A 156 -28.02 22.70 -9.95
N PRO A 157 -28.11 22.20 -11.20
CA PRO A 157 -28.24 20.79 -11.61
C PRO A 157 -26.93 20.06 -11.87
N TYR A 158 -25.77 20.71 -11.71
CA TYR A 158 -24.46 20.17 -12.11
C TYR A 158 -23.90 19.13 -11.14
N THR A 159 -24.50 18.99 -9.96
CA THR A 159 -24.10 18.01 -8.94
C THR A 159 -24.09 16.56 -9.49
N GLU A 160 -25.03 16.23 -10.40
CA GLU A 160 -25.04 14.91 -11.04
C GLU A 160 -23.81 14.69 -11.94
N LEU A 161 -23.22 15.75 -12.49
CA LEU A 161 -22.01 15.67 -13.29
C LEU A 161 -20.76 15.47 -12.42
N CYS A 162 -20.75 16.00 -11.18
CA CYS A 162 -19.69 15.69 -10.21
C CYS A 162 -19.64 14.18 -9.94
N ARG A 163 -20.82 13.56 -9.73
CA ARG A 163 -20.94 12.12 -9.56
C ARG A 163 -20.58 11.39 -10.86
N LEU A 164 -21.05 11.86 -12.00
CA LEU A 164 -20.75 11.24 -13.29
C LEU A 164 -19.25 11.23 -13.59
N GLY A 165 -18.49 12.22 -13.11
CA GLY A 165 -17.03 12.30 -13.29
C GLY A 165 -16.28 11.05 -12.86
N GLY A 166 -16.70 10.39 -11.77
CA GLY A 166 -16.07 9.13 -11.31
C GLY A 166 -16.32 7.91 -12.21
N LYS A 167 -17.22 8.03 -13.20
CA LYS A 167 -17.47 7.00 -14.24
C LYS A 167 -17.12 7.48 -15.65
N ASN A 168 -17.09 8.79 -15.87
CA ASN A 168 -16.86 9.44 -17.17
C ASN A 168 -15.74 10.47 -17.04
N HIS A 169 -14.53 9.96 -16.81
CA HIS A 169 -13.32 10.73 -16.53
C HIS A 169 -12.96 11.68 -17.68
N ASP A 170 -13.04 11.20 -18.92
CA ASP A 170 -12.73 11.98 -20.13
C ASP A 170 -13.53 13.29 -20.23
N GLN A 171 -14.73 13.33 -19.64
CA GLN A 171 -15.63 14.47 -19.69
C GLN A 171 -15.58 15.32 -18.43
N TYR A 172 -15.72 14.71 -17.24
CA TYR A 172 -16.02 15.45 -16.01
C TYR A 172 -15.03 15.20 -14.87
N GLU A 173 -13.84 14.67 -15.15
CA GLU A 173 -12.76 14.60 -14.15
C GLU A 173 -12.27 16.01 -13.76
N PRO A 174 -12.24 16.38 -12.47
CA PRO A 174 -11.84 17.72 -12.03
C PRO A 174 -10.45 18.12 -12.53
N GLY A 175 -10.35 19.26 -13.23
CA GLY A 175 -9.07 19.79 -13.73
C GLY A 175 -8.50 19.12 -14.98
N VAL A 176 -9.06 17.99 -15.43
CA VAL A 176 -8.52 17.19 -16.55
C VAL A 176 -9.55 16.95 -17.64
N GLY A 177 -10.78 16.59 -17.29
CA GLY A 177 -11.82 16.20 -18.26
C GLY A 177 -12.25 17.35 -19.18
N LEU A 178 -12.60 17.06 -20.43
CA LEU A 178 -12.90 18.07 -21.46
C LEU A 178 -13.93 19.13 -21.03
N ASN A 179 -14.89 18.72 -20.19
CA ASN A 179 -16.00 19.52 -19.70
C ASN A 179 -16.00 19.65 -18.17
N TRP A 180 -14.84 19.46 -17.51
CA TRP A 180 -14.72 19.44 -16.06
C TRP A 180 -15.28 20.71 -15.39
N GLN A 181 -15.09 21.86 -16.03
CA GLN A 181 -15.56 23.16 -15.55
C GLN A 181 -17.09 23.25 -15.48
N THR A 182 -17.82 22.35 -16.12
CA THR A 182 -19.28 22.26 -16.01
C THR A 182 -19.71 21.70 -14.66
N ALA A 183 -18.95 20.75 -14.12
CA ALA A 183 -19.23 20.05 -12.88
C ALA A 183 -18.52 20.67 -11.67
N TRP A 184 -17.33 21.22 -11.89
CA TRP A 184 -16.41 21.60 -10.82
C TRP A 184 -15.97 23.06 -10.91
N GLN A 185 -15.65 23.64 -9.75
CA GLN A 185 -14.98 24.92 -9.62
C GLN A 185 -13.66 24.67 -8.88
N GLU A 186 -12.52 25.02 -9.48
CA GLU A 186 -11.23 24.99 -8.78
C GLU A 186 -11.28 25.94 -7.59
N VAL A 187 -10.81 25.48 -6.43
CA VAL A 187 -10.69 26.29 -5.22
C VAL A 187 -9.23 26.72 -5.14
N GLU A 188 -8.97 28.00 -5.40
CA GLU A 188 -7.69 28.63 -5.10
C GLU A 188 -7.61 28.83 -3.57
N GLU A 189 -6.51 28.43 -2.94
CA GLU A 189 -6.22 28.70 -1.52
C GLU A 189 -5.97 30.19 -1.25
#